data_AF-K1YWT2-F1
#
_entry.id   AF-K1YWT2-F1
#
_cell.length_a   1.000
_cell.length_b   1.000
_cell.length_c   1.000
_cell.angle_alpha   90.00
_cell.angle_beta   90.00
_cell.angle_gamma   90.00
#
_symmetry.space_group_name_H-M   'P 1'
#
loop_
_entity.id
_entity.type
_entity.pdbx_description
1 polymer ?
#
loop_
_entity_poly.entity_id
_entity_poly.type
_entity_poly.pdbx_seq_one_letter_code
_entity_poly.pdbx_strand_id
1 'polypeptide(L)'
;MGSVTQDLPFSRGYESYQVQVEDLMGYKHLVQKSLLVPHSDEMDLVVPEDHFFVMGDNRDQSADSRVWGFVPRENLKGEALFIWLSLDNDLGGIRLGRFGKKLI
;
A
#
# COMPACT_ATOMS: atom_id res chain seq x y z
N MET A 1 19.37 -9.69 7.07
CA MET A 1 18.90 -9.29 5.72
C MET A 1 18.69 -7.79 5.75
N GLY A 2 19.38 -7.04 4.91
CA GLY A 2 19.57 -5.60 5.08
C GLY A 2 18.29 -4.81 4.81
N SER A 3 17.78 -4.13 5.84
CA SER A 3 16.78 -3.07 5.68
C SER A 3 17.48 -1.88 5.01
N VAL A 4 17.20 -1.65 3.73
CA VAL A 4 17.53 -0.37 3.09
C VAL A 4 16.47 0.62 3.57
N THR A 5 16.76 1.35 4.64
CA THR A 5 16.03 2.56 5.01
C THR A 5 16.32 3.59 3.93
N GLN A 6 15.44 3.69 2.94
CA GLN A 6 15.44 4.84 2.06
C GLN A 6 14.80 5.97 2.85
N ASP A 7 15.59 6.99 3.18
CA ASP A 7 15.11 8.21 3.82
C ASP A 7 14.00 8.79 2.96
N LEU A 8 12.74 8.58 3.36
CA LEU A 8 11.65 9.35 2.81
C LEU A 8 11.93 10.83 3.10
N PRO A 9 11.64 11.76 2.17
CA PRO A 9 11.73 13.17 2.49
C PRO A 9 10.89 13.42 3.73
N PHE A 10 11.54 13.98 4.76
CA PHE A 10 10.97 14.28 6.08
C PHE A 10 9.51 14.72 5.97
N SER A 11 8.59 13.83 6.35
CA SER A 11 7.16 14.10 6.39
C SER A 11 6.77 14.18 7.86
N ARG A 12 6.48 15.40 8.34
CA ARG A 12 6.09 15.66 9.73
C ARG A 12 4.96 14.72 10.15
N GLY A 13 5.12 14.01 11.27
CA GLY A 13 4.14 13.03 11.77
C GLY A 13 4.38 11.58 11.34
N TYR A 14 5.43 11.29 10.57
CA TYR A 14 5.83 9.94 10.17
C TYR A 14 7.12 9.45 10.87
N GLU A 15 7.53 10.08 11.97
CA GLU A 15 8.76 9.75 12.70
C GLU A 15 8.75 8.33 13.27
N SER A 16 7.55 7.77 13.47
CA SER A 16 7.33 6.42 13.96
C SER A 16 7.15 5.37 12.84
N TYR A 17 7.49 5.68 11.60
CA TYR A 17 7.40 4.73 10.48
C TYR A 17 8.76 4.49 9.84
N GLN A 18 8.93 3.29 9.29
CA GLN A 18 10.08 2.89 8.49
C GLN A 18 9.61 2.47 7.10
N VAL A 19 10.42 2.75 6.08
CA VAL A 19 10.25 2.10 4.78
C VAL A 19 11.24 0.96 4.65
N GLN A 20 10.75 -0.19 4.23
CA GLN A 20 11.55 -1.36 3.94
C GLN A 20 11.17 -1.92 2.56
N VAL A 21 12.12 -2.64 1.93
CA VAL A 21 11.85 -3.38 0.70
C VAL A 21 11.36 -4.78 1.07
N GLU A 22 10.14 -5.09 0.69
CA GLU A 22 9.55 -6.43 0.74
C GLU A 22 9.83 -7.15 -0.59
N ASP A 23 10.27 -8.40 -0.54
CA ASP A 23 10.48 -9.24 -1.72
C ASP A 23 9.47 -10.39 -1.70
N LEU A 24 8.44 -10.29 -2.53
CA LEU A 24 7.40 -11.30 -2.66
C LEU A 24 7.61 -12.04 -3.98
N MET A 25 8.14 -13.26 -3.90
CA MET A 25 8.33 -14.13 -5.06
C MET A 25 9.15 -13.47 -6.18
N GLY A 26 10.13 -12.62 -5.84
CA GLY A 26 10.99 -11.90 -6.79
C GLY A 26 10.49 -10.51 -7.17
N TYR A 27 9.29 -10.11 -6.72
CA TYR A 27 8.76 -8.76 -6.89
C TYR A 27 9.09 -7.92 -5.67
N LYS A 28 9.86 -6.85 -5.90
CA LYS A 28 10.32 -5.93 -4.84
C LYS A 28 9.35 -4.77 -4.71
N HIS A 29 8.84 -4.55 -3.51
CA HIS A 29 7.90 -3.49 -3.18
C HIS A 29 8.42 -2.68 -2.00
N LEU A 30 8.28 -1.36 -2.06
CA LEU A 30 8.48 -0.51 -0.88
C LEU A 30 7.24 -0.63 0.00
N VAL A 31 7.43 -0.98 1.26
CA VAL A 31 6.35 -1.02 2.24
C VAL A 31 6.71 -0.13 3.42
N GLN A 32 5.71 0.59 3.92
CA GLN A 32 5.80 1.34 5.16
C GLN A 32 5.37 0.46 6.33
N LYS A 33 6.15 0.46 7.42
CA LYS A 33 5.83 -0.24 8.67
C LYS A 33 5.92 0.71 9.86
N SER A 34 4.92 0.67 10.73
CA SER A 34 4.89 1.40 12.00
C SER A 34 5.84 0.76 13.01
N LEU A 35 6.55 1.59 13.75
CA LEU A 35 7.39 1.16 14.86
C LEU A 35 6.61 0.91 16.15
N LEU A 36 5.37 1.39 16.21
CA LEU A 36 4.57 1.38 17.43
C LEU A 36 3.61 0.20 17.48
N VAL A 37 3.29 -0.39 16.33
CA VAL A 37 2.36 -1.51 16.20
C VAL A 37 3.15 -2.77 15.91
N PRO A 38 3.09 -3.80 16.77
CA PRO A 38 3.66 -5.10 16.45
C PRO A 38 2.98 -5.68 15.21
N HIS A 39 3.76 -6.00 14.18
CA HIS A 39 3.28 -6.75 13.02
C HIS A 39 3.45 -8.24 13.27
N SER A 40 2.39 -9.03 13.11
CA SER A 40 2.54 -10.45 12.89
C SER A 40 2.97 -10.67 11.44
N ASP A 41 4.22 -11.06 11.22
CA ASP A 41 4.71 -11.41 9.88
C ASP A 41 4.18 -12.78 9.40
N GLU A 42 3.45 -13.50 10.27
CA GLU A 42 2.94 -14.83 9.99
C GLU A 42 1.41 -14.80 9.84
N MET A 43 0.95 -14.92 8.60
CA MET A 43 -0.46 -15.13 8.29
C MET A 43 -0.54 -16.23 7.23
N ASP A 44 -0.94 -17.44 7.66
CA ASP A 44 -1.13 -18.58 6.77
C ASP A 44 -2.60 -18.65 6.37
N LEU A 45 -2.90 -18.23 5.13
CA LEU A 45 -4.25 -18.19 4.58
C LEU A 45 -4.24 -18.76 3.17
N VAL A 46 -5.23 -19.60 2.88
CA VAL A 46 -5.57 -20.02 1.53
C VAL A 46 -6.77 -19.21 1.07
N VAL A 47 -6.59 -18.44 -0.01
CA VAL A 47 -7.69 -17.70 -0.63
C VAL A 47 -8.66 -18.68 -1.28
N PRO A 48 -9.97 -18.65 -0.94
CA PRO A 48 -10.97 -19.51 -1.57
C PRO A 48 -11.08 -19.26 -3.09
N GLU A 49 -11.64 -20.22 -3.80
CA GLU A 49 -12.00 -20.03 -5.21
C GLU A 49 -12.98 -18.85 -5.37
N ASP A 50 -12.86 -18.12 -6.48
CA ASP A 50 -13.65 -16.91 -6.78
C ASP A 50 -13.57 -15.80 -5.72
N HIS A 51 -12.48 -15.74 -4.95
CA HIS A 51 -12.22 -14.68 -3.99
C HIS A 51 -10.85 -14.03 -4.22
N PHE A 52 -10.70 -12.83 -3.67
CA PHE A 52 -9.46 -12.07 -3.68
C PHE A 52 -9.06 -11.71 -2.25
N PHE A 53 -7.77 -11.83 -1.96
CA PHE A 53 -7.15 -11.19 -0.81
C PHE A 53 -6.53 -9.88 -1.28
N VAL A 54 -6.98 -8.75 -0.72
CA VAL A 54 -6.50 -7.41 -1.13
C VAL A 54 -5.83 -6.71 0.04
N MET A 55 -4.76 -5.98 -0.27
CA MET A 55 -4.04 -5.14 0.69
C MET A 55 -3.82 -3.75 0.13
N GLY A 56 -3.91 -2.74 1.00
CA GLY A 56 -3.52 -1.37 0.64
C GLY A 56 -2.01 -1.16 0.76
N ASP A 57 -1.45 -0.30 -0.10
CA ASP A 57 -0.03 0.08 -0.05
C ASP A 57 0.34 0.79 1.28
N ASN A 58 -0.59 1.57 1.85
CA ASN A 58 -0.43 2.17 3.17
C ASN A 58 -0.81 1.15 4.26
N ARG A 59 0.07 0.16 4.44
CA ARG A 59 -0.19 -1.09 5.18
C ARG A 59 -0.67 -0.88 6.62
N ASP A 60 -0.18 0.13 7.34
CA ASP A 60 -0.58 0.42 8.73
C ASP A 60 -1.88 1.23 8.84
N GLN A 61 -2.31 1.86 7.73
CA GLN A 61 -3.49 2.71 7.68
C GLN A 61 -4.51 2.21 6.66
N SER A 62 -4.52 0.91 6.42
CA SER A 62 -5.50 0.28 5.55
C SER A 62 -6.32 -0.73 6.35
N ALA A 63 -7.62 -0.50 6.43
CA ALA A 63 -8.57 -1.55 6.77
C ALA A 63 -8.82 -2.36 5.50
N ASP A 64 -8.14 -3.48 5.34
CA ASP A 64 -8.20 -4.35 4.15
C ASP A 64 -8.47 -5.82 4.54
N SER A 65 -8.20 -6.78 3.65
CA SER A 65 -8.53 -8.19 3.87
C SER A 65 -7.89 -8.80 5.13
N ARG A 66 -6.84 -8.17 5.69
CA ARG A 66 -6.26 -8.54 6.99
C ARG A 66 -7.23 -8.33 8.15
N VAL A 67 -8.20 -7.43 8.00
CA VAL A 67 -9.19 -7.06 9.02
C VAL A 67 -10.57 -7.63 8.71
N TRP A 68 -11.03 -7.54 7.46
CA TRP A 68 -12.42 -7.89 7.08
C TRP A 68 -12.56 -9.09 6.13
N GLY A 69 -11.46 -9.78 5.80
CA GLY A 69 -11.49 -11.02 5.02
C GLY A 69 -11.51 -10.84 3.50
N PHE A 70 -11.90 -11.87 2.78
CA PHE A 70 -11.76 -11.93 1.32
C PHE A 70 -12.86 -11.17 0.56
N VAL A 71 -12.54 -10.70 -0.64
CA VAL A 71 -13.47 -10.04 -1.56
C VAL A 71 -14.00 -11.06 -2.58
N PRO A 72 -15.32 -11.31 -2.65
CA PRO A 72 -15.91 -12.14 -3.71
C PRO A 72 -15.67 -11.56 -5.10
N ARG A 73 -15.48 -12.42 -6.11
CA ARG A 73 -15.18 -12.02 -7.48
C ARG A 73 -16.22 -11.10 -8.11
N GLU A 74 -17.49 -11.29 -7.78
CA GLU A 74 -18.61 -10.46 -8.23
C GLU A 74 -18.52 -8.99 -7.78
N ASN A 75 -17.76 -8.72 -6.71
CA ASN A 75 -17.53 -7.37 -6.21
C ASN A 75 -16.41 -6.65 -6.98
N LEU A 76 -15.61 -7.36 -7.78
CA LEU A 76 -14.55 -6.75 -8.58
C LEU A 76 -15.14 -5.99 -9.77
N LYS A 77 -14.82 -4.70 -9.88
CA LYS A 77 -15.31 -3.83 -10.97
C LYS A 77 -14.32 -3.64 -12.11
N GLY A 78 -13.03 -3.64 -11.81
CA GLY A 78 -12.00 -3.42 -12.82
C GLY A 78 -10.68 -2.98 -12.19
N GLU A 79 -9.73 -2.65 -13.06
CA GLU A 79 -8.37 -2.25 -12.69
C GLU A 79 -8.23 -0.72 -12.74
N ALA A 80 -7.53 -0.16 -11.76
CA ALA A 80 -7.16 1.25 -11.77
C ALA A 80 -5.95 1.46 -12.69
N LEU A 81 -6.12 2.21 -13.78
CA LEU A 81 -5.11 2.30 -14.85
C LEU A 81 -4.08 3.41 -14.62
N PHE A 82 -4.55 4.65 -14.47
CA PHE A 82 -3.70 5.84 -14.33
C PHE A 82 -4.41 6.97 -13.59
N ILE A 83 -3.64 7.95 -13.12
CA ILE A 83 -4.15 9.15 -12.44
C ILE A 83 -4.53 10.20 -13.49
N TRP A 84 -5.83 10.50 -13.63
CA TRP A 84 -6.31 11.53 -14.55
C TRP A 84 -6.39 12.92 -13.91
N LEU A 85 -6.52 13.00 -12.58
CA LEU A 85 -6.53 14.25 -11.82
C LEU A 85 -5.99 14.03 -10.41
N SER A 86 -5.24 14.99 -9.89
CA SER A 86 -4.81 15.02 -8.49
C SER A 86 -4.81 16.45 -7.97
N LEU A 87 -5.50 16.69 -6.86
CA LEU A 87 -5.57 17.97 -6.19
C LEU A 87 -4.74 17.96 -4.90
N ASP A 88 -4.18 19.10 -4.54
CA ASP A 88 -3.49 19.31 -3.27
C ASP A 88 -4.40 20.04 -2.28
N ASN A 89 -4.75 19.37 -1.18
CA ASN A 89 -5.63 19.94 -0.16
C ASN A 89 -4.87 20.84 0.82
N ASP A 90 -3.54 20.71 0.93
CA ASP A 90 -2.74 21.45 1.90
C ASP A 90 -2.22 22.76 1.30
N LEU A 91 -1.67 22.67 0.08
CA LEU A 91 -1.09 23.81 -0.62
C LEU A 91 -2.07 24.48 -1.60
N GLY A 92 -3.21 23.81 -1.88
CA GLY A 92 -4.11 24.19 -2.96
C GLY A 92 -3.54 23.82 -4.35
N GLY A 93 -4.43 23.63 -5.32
CA GLY A 93 -4.05 23.48 -6.74
C GLY A 93 -3.94 22.05 -7.26
N ILE A 94 -3.42 21.92 -8.48
CA ILE A 94 -3.36 20.65 -9.24
C ILE A 94 -1.94 20.09 -9.22
N ARG A 95 -1.78 18.82 -8.82
CA ARG A 95 -0.51 18.09 -8.83
C ARG A 95 -0.25 17.50 -10.23
N LEU A 96 0.11 18.36 -11.18
CA LEU A 96 0.29 18.01 -12.60
C LEU A 96 1.28 16.86 -12.82
N GLY A 97 2.33 16.74 -11.99
CA GLY A 97 3.32 15.65 -12.09
C GLY A 97 2.76 14.25 -11.82
N ARG A 98 1.50 14.13 -11.38
CA ARG A 98 0.82 12.84 -11.20
C ARG A 98 -0.05 12.48 -12.40
N PHE A 99 -0.37 13.42 -13.29
CA PHE A 99 -1.20 13.15 -14.45
C PHE A 99 -0.57 12.08 -15.35
N GLY A 100 -1.38 11.10 -15.78
CA GLY A 100 -0.95 10.02 -16.65
C GLY A 100 -0.03 8.99 -16.00
N LYS A 101 0.28 9.12 -14.69
CA LYS A 101 1.08 8.12 -13.99
C LYS A 101 0.31 6.80 -13.93
N LYS A 102 0.89 5.75 -14.50
CA LYS A 102 0.39 4.37 -14.46
C LYS A 102 0.45 3.82 -13.03
N LEU A 103 -0.55 3.02 -12.64
CA LEU A 103 -0.68 2.49 -11.27
C LEU A 103 -0.13 1.05 -11.10
N ILE A 104 0.24 0.40 -12.21
CA ILE A 104 0.79 -0.96 -12.30
C ILE A 104 1.99 -1.03 -13.23
#